data_AF-A0A2K9CNE9-F1
#
_entry.id   AF-A0A2K9CNE9-F1
#
_cell.length_a   1.000
_cell.length_b   1.000
_cell.length_c   1.000
_cell.angle_alpha   90.00
_cell.angle_beta   90.00
_cell.angle_gamma   90.00
#
_symmetry.space_group_name_H-M   'P 1'
#
loop_
_entity.id
_entity.type
_entity.pdbx_description
1 polymer ?
#
loop_
_entity_poly.entity_id
_entity_poly.type
_entity_poly.pdbx_seq_one_letter_code
_entity_poly.pdbx_strand_id
1 'polypeptide(L)'
;MQIDFRWEITAFLSSVEYGSGQLFLMGFVFSDREKRFDDGDPIRTSFIMGSQEIQGYLVVQTLSSRYVVCDWAGEGARGGSKVPH
;
A
#
# COMPACT_ATOMS: atom_id res chain seq x y z
N MET A 1 7.73 10.36 -16.16
CA MET A 1 6.86 11.18 -15.28
C MET A 1 7.27 10.84 -13.86
N GLN A 2 7.80 11.80 -13.09
CA GLN A 2 8.22 11.56 -11.71
C GLN A 2 7.11 12.08 -10.79
N ILE A 3 6.51 11.18 -10.00
CA ILE A 3 5.48 11.54 -9.04
C ILE A 3 6.16 11.96 -7.75
N ASP A 4 5.91 13.19 -7.31
CA ASP A 4 6.32 13.64 -6.00
C ASP A 4 5.25 13.31 -4.96
N PHE A 5 5.53 12.30 -4.14
CA PHE A 5 4.67 11.90 -3.02
C PHE A 5 4.85 12.81 -1.79
N ARG A 6 5.78 13.77 -1.82
CA ARG A 6 6.13 14.71 -0.73
C ARG A 6 6.63 14.07 0.58
N TRP A 7 6.73 12.74 0.59
CA TRP A 7 7.18 11.93 1.71
C TRP A 7 8.24 10.96 1.23
N GLU A 8 9.13 10.57 2.15
CA GLU A 8 10.00 9.43 1.89
C GLU A 8 9.17 8.14 1.85
N ILE A 9 9.05 7.58 0.65
CA ILE A 9 8.41 6.29 0.40
C ILE A 9 9.42 5.19 0.71
N THR A 10 8.98 4.19 1.46
CA THR A 10 9.79 3.03 1.84
C THR A 10 9.80 2.00 0.71
N ALA A 11 8.62 1.67 0.17
CA ALA A 11 8.46 0.72 -0.92
C ALA A 11 7.13 0.91 -1.65
N PHE A 12 6.98 0.23 -2.79
CA PHE A 12 5.76 0.17 -3.58
C PHE A 12 5.12 -1.21 -3.42
N LEU A 13 3.79 -1.26 -3.43
CA LEU A 13 3.01 -2.49 -3.28
C LEU A 13 2.12 -2.72 -4.50
N SER A 14 2.10 -3.96 -4.99
CA SER A 14 1.28 -4.43 -6.11
C SER A 14 0.43 -5.63 -5.69
N SER A 15 -0.68 -5.86 -6.40
CA SER A 15 -1.70 -6.86 -6.08
C SER A 15 -2.11 -6.79 -4.61
N VAL A 16 -2.42 -5.58 -4.16
CA VAL A 16 -2.67 -5.31 -2.74
C VAL A 16 -4.06 -5.75 -2.32
N GLU A 17 -4.16 -6.27 -1.11
CA GLU A 17 -5.42 -6.49 -0.41
C GLU A 17 -5.34 -6.06 1.05
N TYR A 18 -6.48 -5.63 1.59
CA TYR A 18 -6.61 -5.41 3.02
C TYR A 18 -6.67 -6.74 3.77
N GLY A 19 -5.86 -6.87 4.81
CA GLY A 19 -6.01 -7.92 5.81
C GLY A 19 -7.28 -7.73 6.66
N SER A 20 -7.56 -8.72 7.51
CA SER A 20 -8.72 -8.73 8.40
C SER A 20 -8.92 -7.42 9.15
N GLY A 21 -10.14 -6.88 9.09
CA GLY A 21 -10.50 -5.61 9.71
C GLY A 21 -9.87 -4.37 9.08
N GLN A 22 -9.27 -4.49 7.88
CA GLN A 22 -8.56 -3.42 7.18
C GLN A 22 -7.40 -2.83 7.99
N LEU A 23 -6.80 -3.65 8.86
CA LEU A 23 -5.78 -3.21 9.83
C LEU A 23 -4.36 -3.22 9.26
N PHE A 24 -4.11 -3.97 8.19
CA PHE A 24 -2.81 -4.11 7.53
C PHE A 24 -3.02 -4.40 6.04
N LEU A 25 -1.95 -4.27 5.24
CA LEU A 25 -1.94 -4.64 3.83
C LEU A 25 -1.17 -5.94 3.61
N MET A 26 -1.59 -6.69 2.60
CA MET A 26 -0.85 -7.79 2.02
C MET A 26 -0.69 -7.56 0.52
N GLY A 27 0.36 -8.08 -0.08
CA GLY A 27 0.63 -7.97 -1.51
C GLY A 27 2.09 -8.29 -1.82
N PHE A 28 2.58 -7.79 -2.94
CA PHE A 28 3.98 -7.93 -3.34
C PHE A 28 4.70 -6.60 -3.27
N VAL A 29 5.93 -6.61 -2.73
CA VAL A 29 6.74 -5.40 -2.54
C VAL A 29 7.73 -5.18 -3.67
N PHE A 30 7.95 -3.93 -4.02
CA PHE A 30 8.90 -3.50 -5.04
C PHE A 30 9.65 -2.25 -4.60
N SER A 31 10.91 -2.17 -4.98
CA SER A 31 11.82 -1.06 -4.70
C SER A 31 11.89 -0.72 -3.21
N ASP A 32 12.03 -1.73 -2.35
CA ASP A 32 12.23 -1.50 -0.90
C ASP A 32 13.58 -0.81 -0.66
N ARG A 33 13.51 0.47 -0.29
CA ARG A 33 14.68 1.30 -0.04
C ARG A 33 15.56 0.76 1.08
N GLU A 34 14.95 0.15 2.08
CA GLU A 34 15.63 -0.41 3.25
C GLU A 34 16.28 -1.78 2.96
N LYS A 35 16.07 -2.35 1.77
CA LYS A 35 16.61 -3.64 1.32
C LYS A 35 16.27 -4.81 2.26
N ARG A 36 15.08 -4.79 2.84
CA ARG A 36 14.52 -5.85 3.69
C ARG A 36 13.88 -6.97 2.87
N PHE A 37 13.50 -6.66 1.64
CA PHE A 37 12.79 -7.55 0.72
C PHE A 37 13.35 -7.41 -0.69
N ASP A 38 13.33 -8.49 -1.45
CA ASP A 38 13.61 -8.47 -2.88
C ASP A 38 12.33 -8.10 -3.65
N ASP A 39 12.50 -7.60 -4.87
CA ASP A 39 11.38 -7.22 -5.74
C ASP A 39 10.51 -8.44 -6.07
N GLY A 40 9.22 -8.35 -5.76
CA GLY A 40 8.25 -9.42 -5.93
C GLY A 40 8.08 -10.32 -4.70
N ASP A 41 8.75 -10.04 -3.59
CA ASP A 41 8.52 -10.78 -2.35
C ASP A 41 7.09 -10.53 -1.80
N PRO A 42 6.42 -11.56 -1.28
CA PRO A 42 5.16 -11.38 -0.58
C PRO A 42 5.41 -10.69 0.76
N ILE A 43 4.62 -9.66 1.05
CA ILE A 43 4.70 -8.90 2.29
C ILE A 43 3.36 -8.84 3.00
N ARG A 44 3.43 -8.86 4.33
CA ARG A 44 2.36 -8.41 5.22
C ARG A 44 2.87 -7.21 6.00
N THR A 45 2.22 -6.06 5.84
CA THR A 45 2.64 -4.86 6.55
C THR A 45 2.31 -4.94 8.05
N SER A 46 2.94 -4.07 8.84
CA SER A 46 2.47 -3.77 10.19
C SER A 46 1.15 -2.98 10.15
N PHE A 47 0.61 -2.69 11.34
CA PHE A 47 -0.65 -1.95 11.47
C PHE A 47 -0.61 -0.62 10.73
N ILE A 48 -1.70 -0.35 10.01
CA ILE A 48 -1.95 0.92 9.34
C ILE A 48 -2.21 1.98 10.40
N MET A 49 -1.40 3.02 10.39
CA MET A 49 -1.52 4.18 11.28
C MET A 49 -2.32 5.30 10.61
N GLY A 50 -2.33 5.31 9.27
CA GLY A 50 -3.10 6.26 8.47
C GLY A 50 -2.87 6.03 6.98
N SER A 51 -3.73 6.64 6.17
CA SER A 51 -3.57 6.62 4.72
C SER A 51 -3.97 7.97 4.12
N GLN A 52 -3.42 8.28 2.96
CA GLN A 52 -3.70 9.50 2.21
C GLN A 52 -3.66 9.19 0.73
N GLU A 53 -4.59 9.74 -0.03
CA GLU A 53 -4.53 9.68 -1.50
C GLU A 53 -3.69 10.84 -2.03
N ILE A 54 -2.66 10.53 -2.82
CA ILE A 54 -1.75 11.50 -3.44
C ILE A 54 -1.67 11.21 -4.93
N GLN A 55 -2.15 12.15 -5.75
CA GLN A 55 -2.13 12.04 -7.22
C GLN A 55 -2.78 10.73 -7.74
N GLY A 56 -3.84 10.26 -7.08
CA GLY A 56 -4.55 9.03 -7.45
C GLY A 56 -3.98 7.73 -6.86
N TYR A 57 -2.87 7.80 -6.12
CA TYR A 57 -2.27 6.67 -5.43
C TYR A 57 -2.61 6.69 -3.95
N LEU A 58 -2.93 5.53 -3.38
CA LEU A 58 -3.08 5.41 -1.92
C LEU A 58 -1.70 5.25 -1.30
N VAL A 59 -1.31 6.21 -0.46
CA VAL A 59 -0.11 6.14 0.36
C VAL A 59 -0.51 5.72 1.77
N VAL A 60 0.05 4.62 2.25
CA VAL A 60 -0.29 4.01 3.54
C VAL A 60 0.90 4.12 4.48
N GLN A 61 0.69 4.77 5.61
CA GLN A 61 1.67 4.86 6.68
C GLN A 61 1.42 3.74 7.70
N THR A 62 2.48 3.00 8.01
CA THR A 62 2.50 2.04 9.11
C THR A 62 3.41 2.55 10.23
N LEU A 63 3.66 1.73 11.26
CA LEU A 63 4.49 2.09 12.42
C LEU A 63 5.87 2.65 12.05
N SER A 64 6.50 2.13 10.99
CA SER A 64 7.88 2.47 10.62
C SER A 64 8.12 2.65 9.13
N SER A 65 7.07 2.56 8.30
CA SER A 65 7.23 2.55 6.84
C SER A 65 6.08 3.27 6.16
N ARG A 66 6.31 3.75 4.94
CA ARG A 66 5.28 4.27 4.05
C ARG A 66 5.30 3.53 2.75
N TYR A 67 4.13 3.04 2.36
CA TYR A 67 3.94 2.24 1.17
C TYR A 67 3.04 2.98 0.19
N VAL A 68 3.36 2.89 -1.10
CA VAL A 68 2.46 3.34 -2.17
C VAL A 68 1.77 2.12 -2.75
N VAL A 69 0.43 2.12 -2.79
CA VAL A 69 -0.35 1.08 -3.45
C VAL A 69 -0.47 1.41 -4.94
N CYS A 70 0.14 0.58 -5.78
CA CYS A 70 0.13 0.73 -7.23
C CYS A 70 -1.13 0.11 -7.86
N ASP A 71 -1.54 -1.06 -7.37
CA ASP A 71 -2.73 -1.77 -7.83
C ASP A 71 -3.27 -2.71 -6.73
N TRP A 72 -4.54 -3.11 -6.89
CA TRP A 72 -5.26 -3.97 -5.96
C TRP A 72 -5.48 -5.35 -6.58
N ALA A 73 -5.48 -6.40 -5.75
CA ALA A 73 -5.64 -7.79 -6.18
C ALA A 73 -7.01 -8.10 -6.85
N GLY A 74 -8.01 -7.20 -6.72
CA GLY A 74 -9.32 -7.33 -7.37
C GLY A 74 -10.35 -6.32 -6.89
N GLU A 75 -11.57 -6.34 -7.46
CA GLU A 75 -12.65 -5.36 -7.18
C GLU A 75 -13.09 -5.28 -5.71
N GLY A 76 -12.88 -6.34 -4.92
CA GLY A 76 -13.18 -6.35 -3.48
C GLY A 76 -12.02 -5.96 -2.56
N ALA A 77 -10.79 -5.95 -3.09
CA ALA A 77 -9.58 -5.87 -2.28
C ALA A 77 -9.34 -4.47 -1.68
N ARG A 78 -9.86 -3.42 -2.32
CA ARG A 78 -9.77 -2.02 -1.86
C ARG A 78 -10.67 -1.71 -0.64
N GLY A 79 -11.48 -2.68 -0.19
CA GLY A 79 -12.55 -2.44 0.78
C GLY A 79 -13.65 -1.62 0.11
N GLY A 80 -14.75 -2.28 -0.25
CA GLY A 80 -15.77 -1.69 -1.11
C GLY A 80 -16.26 -0.31 -0.64
N SER A 81 -16.07 0.72 -1.47
CA SER A 81 -16.94 1.89 -1.44
C SER A 81 -18.28 1.50 -2.04
N LYS A 82 -19.18 0.95 -1.23
CA LYS A 82 -20.58 0.87 -1.59
C LYS A 82 -21.20 2.22 -1.25
N VAL A 83 -21.17 3.17 -2.18
CA VAL A 83 -22.07 4.33 -2.11
C VAL A 83 -23.45 3.81 -2.54
N PRO A 84 -24.45 3.76 -1.66
CA PRO A 84 -25.81 3.46 -2.11
C PRO A 84 -26.37 4.70 -2.81
N HIS A 85 -26.85 4.50 -4.04
CA HIS A 85 -27.78 5.41 -4.70
C HIS A 85 -29.17 5.28 -4.10
#